data_AF-A0A060C563-F1
#
_entry.id   AF-A0A060C563-F1
#
_cell.length_a   1.000
_cell.length_b   1.000
_cell.length_c   1.000
_cell.angle_alpha   90.00
_cell.angle_beta   90.00
_cell.angle_gamma   90.00
#
_symmetry.space_group_name_H-M   'P 1'
#
loop_
_entity.id
_entity.type
_entity.pdbx_description
1 polymer ?
#
loop_
_entity_poly.entity_id
_entity_poly.type
_entity_poly.pdbx_seq_one_letter_code
_entity_poly.pdbx_strand_id
1 'polypeptide(L)' 'AFDGKVRIVKNQGRRGYGKYVVIRHDNGLETVYGHLSKQLVDENQIVKAGEPIALGGNTGRSTGSHLHFETRFLGIPMD' A
#
# COMPACT_ATOMS: atom_id res chain seq x y z
N ALA A 1 3.99 -1.26 10.40
CA ALA A 1 4.03 0.17 10.02
C ALA A 1 3.30 0.99 11.09
N PHE A 2 3.37 2.31 10.99
CA PHE A 2 2.76 3.27 11.92
C PHE A 2 1.24 3.41 11.71
N ASP A 3 0.56 4.02 12.68
CA ASP A 3 -0.82 4.49 12.52
C ASP A 3 -0.92 5.46 11.33
N GLY A 4 -2.08 5.52 10.69
CA GLY A 4 -2.27 6.46 9.59
C GLY A 4 -3.65 6.44 8.97
N LYS A 5 -3.77 7.22 7.91
CA LYS A 5 -4.99 7.34 7.11
C LYS A 5 -4.75 6.79 5.71
N VAL A 6 -5.64 5.91 5.25
CA VAL A 6 -5.62 5.37 3.91
C VAL A 6 -5.86 6.52 2.92
N ARG A 7 -4.87 6.75 2.06
CA ARG A 7 -4.89 7.82 1.06
C ARG A 7 -5.35 7.33 -0.30
N ILE A 8 -4.93 6.12 -0.70
CA ILE A 8 -5.27 5.54 -2.01
C ILE A 8 -5.62 4.07 -1.83
N VAL A 9 -6.70 3.65 -2.48
CA VAL A 9 -7.03 2.25 -2.72
C VAL A 9 -7.32 2.11 -4.22
N LYS A 10 -6.41 1.49 -4.97
CA LYS A 10 -6.54 1.42 -6.44
C LYS A 10 -6.11 0.08 -7.02
N ASN A 11 -6.63 -0.22 -8.21
CA ASN A 11 -6.26 -1.38 -9.00
C ASN A 11 -5.79 -0.93 -10.39
N GLN A 12 -4.51 -1.12 -10.69
CA GLN A 12 -3.90 -0.83 -11.99
C GLN A 12 -3.90 -2.04 -12.95
N GLY A 13 -4.62 -3.11 -12.60
CA GLY A 13 -4.72 -4.32 -13.42
C GLY A 13 -3.38 -5.05 -13.53
N ARG A 14 -2.95 -5.34 -14.76
CA ARG A 14 -1.68 -6.05 -15.06
C ARG A 14 -0.47 -5.13 -15.18
N ARG A 15 -0.59 -3.85 -14.79
CA ARG A 15 0.49 -2.85 -14.90
C ARG A 15 0.88 -2.33 -13.51
N GLY A 16 2.09 -1.76 -13.43
CA GLY A 16 2.60 -1.10 -12.22
C GLY A 16 2.43 -1.95 -10.96
N TYR A 17 1.87 -1.33 -9.93
CA TYR A 17 1.66 -1.96 -8.62
C TYR A 17 0.53 -2.99 -8.58
N GLY A 18 -0.28 -3.12 -9.63
CA GLY A 18 -1.48 -3.95 -9.58
C GLY A 18 -2.50 -3.38 -8.60
N LYS A 19 -3.02 -4.21 -7.69
CA LYS A 19 -3.80 -3.73 -6.55
C LYS A 19 -2.85 -3.20 -5.49
N TYR A 20 -3.10 -1.98 -5.02
CA TYR A 20 -2.23 -1.35 -4.04
C TYR A 20 -2.99 -0.45 -3.08
N VAL A 21 -2.37 -0.21 -1.92
CA VAL A 21 -2.85 0.71 -0.88
C VAL A 21 -1.73 1.68 -0.56
N VAL A 22 -2.07 2.95 -0.35
CA VAL A 22 -1.14 3.96 0.18
C VAL A 22 -1.69 4.47 1.50
N ILE A 23 -0.87 4.44 2.56
CA ILE A 23 -1.20 5.00 3.87
C ILE A 23 -0.33 6.21 4.11
N ARG A 24 -0.95 7.32 4.52
CA ARG A 24 -0.25 8.51 4.99
C ARG A 24 -0.22 8.50 6.51
N HIS A 25 0.96 8.71 7.07
CA HIS A 25 1.23 8.75 8.49
C HIS A 25 1.40 10.20 8.96
N ASP A 26 1.12 10.46 10.24
CA ASP A 26 1.13 11.82 10.80
C ASP A 26 2.54 12.43 10.86
N ASN A 27 3.58 11.60 10.82
CA ASN A 27 4.99 12.02 10.78
C ASN A 27 5.49 12.42 9.38
N GLY A 28 4.59 12.51 8.39
CA GLY A 28 4.94 12.88 7.01
C GLY A 28 5.45 11.73 6.14
N LEU A 29 5.48 10.50 6.68
CA LEU A 29 5.75 9.31 5.91
C LEU A 29 4.50 8.86 5.14
N GLU A 30 4.72 8.24 4.00
CA GLU A 30 3.75 7.42 3.30
C GLU A 30 4.31 6.03 3.10
N THR A 31 3.47 5.01 3.22
CA THR A 31 3.81 3.63 2.89
C THR A 31 2.95 3.16 1.74
N VAL A 32 3.58 2.44 0.80
CA VAL A 32 2.92 1.86 -0.38
C VAL A 32 2.99 0.35 -0.28
N TYR A 33 1.85 -0.30 -0.46
CA TYR A 33 1.72 -1.76 -0.46
C TYR A 33 1.17 -2.19 -1.81
N GLY A 34 1.99 -2.82 -2.65
CA GLY A 34 1.65 -3.26 -4.01
C GLY A 34 1.57 -4.78 -4.17
N HIS A 35 1.19 -5.19 -5.37
CA HIS A 35 0.99 -6.58 -5.80
C HIS A 35 -0.06 -7.36 -4.99
N LEU A 36 -1.00 -6.64 -4.38
CA LEU A 36 -1.99 -7.23 -3.47
C LEU A 36 -2.96 -8.15 -4.21
N SER A 37 -3.48 -9.17 -3.53
CA SER A 37 -4.59 -9.99 -4.04
C SER A 37 -5.95 -9.37 -3.72
N LYS A 38 -6.08 -8.76 -2.54
CA LYS A 38 -7.30 -8.10 -2.04
C LYS A 38 -6.97 -6.92 -1.13
N GLN A 39 -7.71 -5.83 -1.27
CA GLN A 39 -7.70 -4.68 -0.36
C GLN A 39 -8.80 -4.87 0.69
N LEU A 40 -8.52 -4.59 1.96
CA LEU A 40 -9.46 -4.76 3.08
C LEU A 40 -9.93 -3.43 3.67
N VAL A 41 -9.47 -2.32 3.11
CA VAL A 41 -9.70 -0.96 3.60
C VAL A 41 -10.15 -0.05 2.48
N ASP A 42 -10.82 1.04 2.85
CA ASP A 42 -11.33 2.06 1.95
C ASP A 42 -10.55 3.38 2.04
N GLU A 43 -10.65 4.21 1.01
CA GLU A 43 -10.04 5.55 1.02
C GLU A 43 -10.59 6.38 2.18
N ASN A 44 -9.70 7.12 2.84
CA ASN A 44 -9.93 7.90 4.06
C ASN A 44 -10.13 7.12 5.37
N GLN A 45 -10.08 5.78 5.36
CA GLN A 45 -10.13 4.99 6.59
C GLN A 45 -8.89 5.27 7.47
N ILE A 46 -9.10 5.40 8.78
CA ILE A 46 -8.01 5.46 9.77
C ILE A 46 -7.67 4.03 10.17
N VAL A 47 -6.40 3.69 10.14
CA VAL A 47 -5.88 2.35 10.47
C VAL A 47 -4.79 2.45 11.51
N LYS A 48 -4.70 1.45 12.38
CA LYS A 48 -3.67 1.36 13.41
C LYS A 48 -2.52 0.47 12.98
N ALA A 49 -1.35 0.69 13.59
CA ALA A 49 -0.21 -0.19 13.47
C ALA A 49 -0.60 -1.64 13.82
N GLY A 50 -0.34 -2.55 12.88
CA GLY A 50 -0.68 -3.98 13.03
C GLY A 50 -2.07 -4.37 12.53
N GLU A 51 -2.90 -3.41 12.12
CA GLU A 51 -4.21 -3.70 11.53
C GLU A 51 -4.07 -4.33 10.13
N PRO A 52 -4.81 -5.41 9.82
CA PRO A 52 -4.83 -5.97 8.48
C PRO A 52 -5.44 -5.03 7.46
N ILE A 53 -4.64 -4.53 6.52
CA ILE A 53 -5.10 -3.60 5.47
C ILE A 53 -5.34 -4.25 4.10
N ALA A 54 -4.70 -5.39 3.85
CA ALA A 54 -4.72 -6.08 2.57
C ALA A 54 -4.19 -7.52 2.69
N LEU A 55 -4.41 -8.31 1.64
CA LEU A 55 -3.81 -9.62 1.44
C LEU A 55 -2.73 -9.55 0.35
N GLY A 56 -1.57 -10.14 0.60
CA GLY A 56 -0.48 -10.27 -0.37
C GLY A 56 -0.91 -11.08 -1.61
N GLY A 57 -0.21 -10.90 -2.73
CA GLY A 57 -0.57 -11.56 -3.97
C GLY A 57 0.49 -11.43 -5.07
N ASN A 58 0.01 -11.44 -6.32
CA ASN A 58 0.84 -11.38 -7.51
C ASN A 58 0.17 -10.54 -8.62
N THR A 59 -0.54 -9.47 -8.26
CA THR A 59 -1.18 -8.59 -9.25
C THR A 59 -0.22 -7.54 -9.79
N GLY A 60 -0.53 -6.92 -10.93
CA GLY A 60 0.34 -5.90 -11.53
C GLY A 60 1.52 -6.49 -12.29
N ARG A 61 2.61 -5.72 -12.36
CA ARG A 61 3.86 -6.14 -13.01
C ARG A 61 4.74 -6.88 -12.00
N SER A 62 4.35 -8.11 -11.68
CA SER A 62 5.07 -8.97 -10.73
C SER A 62 5.47 -10.29 -11.41
N THR A 63 6.66 -10.80 -11.08
CA THR A 63 7.19 -12.07 -11.61
C THR A 63 6.87 -13.28 -10.73
N GLY A 64 6.39 -13.06 -9.50
CA GLY A 64 6.06 -14.11 -8.53
C GLY A 64 5.37 -13.52 -7.30
N SER A 65 4.73 -14.34 -6.46
CA SER A 65 3.98 -13.83 -5.30
C SER A 65 4.91 -13.18 -4.27
N HIS A 66 4.79 -11.87 -4.08
CA HIS A 66 5.55 -11.11 -3.09
C HIS A 66 4.81 -9.81 -2.74
N LEU A 67 5.25 -9.15 -1.67
CA LEU A 67 4.78 -7.82 -1.32
C LEU A 67 5.74 -6.78 -1.88
N HIS A 68 5.24 -5.87 -2.72
CA HIS A 68 5.99 -4.66 -3.05
C HIS A 68 5.74 -3.62 -1.95
N PHE A 69 6.79 -3.25 -1.23
CA PHE A 69 6.70 -2.30 -0.13
C PHE A 69 7.63 -1.12 -0.38
N GLU A 70 7.12 0.10 -0.19
CA GLU A 70 7.93 1.32 -0.23
C GLU A 70 7.59 2.21 0.96
N THR A 71 8.60 2.89 1.48
CA THR A 71 8.41 4.04 2.37
C THR A 71 8.79 5.30 1.60
N ARG A 72 7.98 6.34 1.71
CA ARG A 72 8.20 7.63 1.08
C ARG A 72 8.12 8.73 2.12
N PHE A 73 8.97 9.74 2.03
CA PHE A 73 8.89 10.94 2.84
C PHE A 73 8.63 12.13 1.91
N LEU A 74 7.53 12.84 2.13
CA LEU A 74 7.12 13.96 1.27
C LEU A 74 7.07 13.61 -0.24
N GLY A 75 6.72 12.36 -0.56
CA GLY A 75 6.64 11.85 -1.92
C GLY A 75 7.95 11.30 -2.50
N ILE A 76 9.07 11.46 -1.81
CA ILE A 76 10.38 10.93 -2.21
C ILE A 76 10.54 9.52 -1.63
N PRO A 77 10.79 8.48 -2.46
CA PRO A 77 11.06 7.13 -1.95
C PRO A 77 12.35 7.11 -1.13
N MET A 78 12.28 6.43 0.02
CA MET A 78 13.38 6.16 0.94
C MET A 78 13.77 4.69 0.81
N ASP A 79 15.07 4.41 0.85
CA ASP A 79 15.65 3.05 0.91
C ASP A 79 15.68 2.53 2.36
#